data_AF-A0A3N1W4F0-F1
#
_entry.id   AF-A0A3N1W4F0-F1
#
_cell.length_a   1.000
_cell.length_b   1.000
_cell.length_c   1.000
_cell.angle_alpha   90.00
_cell.angle_beta   90.00
_cell.angle_gamma   90.00
#
_symmetry.space_group_name_H-M   'P 1'
#
loop_
_entity.id
_entity.type
_entity.pdbx_description
1 polymer ?
#
loop_
_entity_poly.entity_id
_entity_poly.type
_entity_poly.pdbx_seq_one_letter_code
_entity_poly.pdbx_strand_id
1 'polypeptide(L)'
;MNNHSDEKMTEHIIGEAVTELLNDNAAITWHSLLAKLHAIVANELDEDRVNAAVRAIKEIRSERLNSSGEKDSSSADIPSRQQIH
;
A
#
# COMPACT_ATOMS: atom_id res chain seq x y z
N MET A 1 22.24 4.62 -12.15
CA MET A 1 22.36 4.78 -10.69
C MET A 1 21.35 5.86 -10.31
N ASN A 2 20.05 5.52 -10.32
CA ASN A 2 18.95 6.50 -10.25
C ASN A 2 17.89 6.13 -9.18
N ASN A 3 18.00 4.95 -8.57
CA ASN A 3 16.94 4.38 -7.71
C ASN A 3 16.54 5.28 -6.55
N HIS A 4 17.48 6.00 -5.94
CA HIS A 4 17.19 6.87 -4.79
C HIS A 4 16.40 8.13 -5.16
N SER A 5 16.54 8.64 -6.39
CA SER A 5 15.71 9.76 -6.86
C SER A 5 14.29 9.29 -7.14
N ASP A 6 14.17 8.14 -7.78
CA ASP A 6 12.87 7.55 -8.11
C ASP A 6 12.10 7.10 -6.85
N GLU A 7 12.80 6.57 -5.85
CA GLU A 7 12.23 6.18 -4.55
C GLU A 7 11.69 7.40 -3.81
N LYS A 8 12.47 8.49 -3.74
CA LYS A 8 12.00 9.76 -3.17
C LYS A 8 10.80 10.34 -3.93
N MET A 9 10.79 10.25 -5.25
CA MET A 9 9.64 10.68 -6.05
C MET A 9 8.41 9.81 -5.76
N THR A 10 8.60 8.50 -5.56
CA THR A 10 7.53 7.57 -5.20
C THR A 10 6.93 7.93 -3.83
N GLU A 11 7.77 8.14 -2.81
CA GLU A 11 7.35 8.61 -1.49
C GLU A 11 6.63 9.96 -1.56
N HIS A 12 7.13 10.88 -2.39
CA HIS A 12 6.52 12.20 -2.59
C HIS A 12 5.11 12.09 -3.17
N ILE A 13 4.93 11.31 -4.24
CA ILE A 13 3.62 11.09 -4.88
C ILE A 13 2.64 10.42 -3.92
N ILE A 14 3.09 9.49 -3.08
CA ILE A 14 2.25 8.88 -2.04
C ILE A 14 1.83 9.95 -1.02
N GLY A 15 2.78 10.77 -0.55
CA GLY A 15 2.50 11.86 0.39
C GLY A 15 1.51 12.89 -0.17
N GLU A 16 1.64 13.24 -1.45
CA GLU A 16 0.71 14.14 -2.15
C GLU A 16 -0.70 13.53 -2.20
N ALA A 17 -0.83 12.29 -2.65
CA ALA A 17 -2.13 11.60 -2.73
C ALA A 17 -2.81 11.47 -1.35
N VAL A 18 -2.04 11.17 -0.29
CA VAL A 18 -2.55 11.13 1.08
C VAL A 18 -2.97 12.51 1.56
N THR A 19 -2.19 13.55 1.26
CA THR A 19 -2.52 14.94 1.62
C THR A 19 -3.80 15.40 0.92
N GLU A 20 -4.00 15.03 -0.34
CA GLU A 20 -5.23 15.32 -1.07
C GLU A 20 -6.44 14.62 -0.42
N LEU A 21 -6.31 13.36 -0.01
CA LEU A 21 -7.38 12.66 0.73
C LEU A 21 -7.72 13.35 2.06
N LEU A 22 -6.70 13.84 2.79
CA LEU A 22 -6.90 14.61 4.01
C LEU A 22 -7.65 15.93 3.74
N ASN A 23 -7.25 16.66 2.69
CA ASN A 23 -7.88 17.92 2.31
C ASN A 23 -9.33 17.71 1.86
N ASP A 24 -9.62 16.60 1.17
CA ASP A 24 -10.96 16.22 0.75
C ASP A 24 -11.83 15.68 1.90
N ASN A 25 -11.28 15.57 3.12
CA ASN A 25 -11.89 14.90 4.26
C ASN A 25 -12.39 13.48 3.90
N ALA A 26 -11.67 12.81 3.01
CA ALA A 26 -11.95 11.48 2.53
C ALA A 26 -11.33 10.43 3.46
N ALA A 27 -11.94 9.24 3.52
CA ALA A 27 -11.36 8.13 4.27
C ALA A 27 -10.02 7.72 3.66
N ILE A 28 -8.97 7.60 4.48
CA ILE A 28 -7.66 7.08 4.05
C ILE A 28 -7.73 5.56 4.12
N THR A 29 -7.85 4.92 2.97
CA THR A 29 -7.92 3.48 2.80
C THR A 29 -7.06 3.06 1.61
N TRP A 30 -6.72 1.78 1.51
CA TRP A 30 -6.02 1.26 0.32
C TRP A 30 -6.77 1.57 -0.98
N HIS A 31 -8.10 1.53 -0.95
CA HIS A 31 -8.92 1.80 -2.13
C HIS A 31 -8.86 3.26 -2.54
N SER A 32 -9.04 4.18 -1.60
CA SER A 32 -9.03 5.63 -1.88
C SER A 32 -7.62 6.12 -2.27
N LEU A 33 -6.57 5.59 -1.65
CA LEU A 33 -5.19 5.90 -2.05
C LEU A 33 -4.88 5.40 -3.47
N LEU A 34 -5.24 4.15 -3.78
CA LEU A 34 -5.07 3.61 -5.14
C LEU A 34 -5.87 4.41 -6.18
N ALA A 35 -7.08 4.86 -5.84
CA ALA A 35 -7.89 5.67 -6.74
C ALA A 35 -7.20 7.00 -7.09
N LYS A 36 -6.63 7.71 -6.10
CA LYS A 36 -5.86 8.95 -6.35
C LYS A 36 -4.62 8.69 -7.21
N LEU A 37 -3.87 7.63 -6.92
CA LEU A 37 -2.68 7.27 -7.72
C LEU A 37 -3.04 6.92 -9.17
N HIS A 38 -4.14 6.21 -9.41
CA HIS A 38 -4.63 5.95 -10.78
C HIS A 38 -5.05 7.24 -11.50
N ALA A 39 -5.64 8.20 -10.79
CA ALA A 39 -5.98 9.50 -11.36
C ALA A 39 -4.73 10.28 -11.78
N ILE A 40 -3.65 10.23 -10.99
CA ILE A 40 -2.35 10.81 -11.36
C ILE A 40 -1.83 10.16 -12.64
N VAL A 41 -1.78 8.83 -12.73
CA VAL A 41 -1.33 8.13 -13.95
C VAL A 41 -2.16 8.49 -15.18
N ALA A 42 -3.46 8.73 -15.02
CA ALA A 42 -4.36 9.03 -16.14
C ALA A 42 -4.25 10.47 -16.64
N ASN A 43 -3.83 11.42 -15.80
CA ASN A 43 -3.94 12.85 -16.09
C ASN A 43 -2.61 13.61 -16.07
N GLU A 44 -1.51 12.96 -15.66
CA GLU A 44 -0.17 13.54 -15.60
C GLU A 44 0.58 13.40 -16.94
N LEU A 45 1.36 14.43 -17.29
CA LEU A 45 2.20 14.48 -18.48
C LEU A 45 3.70 14.28 -18.14
N ASP A 46 4.09 14.56 -16.90
CA ASP A 46 5.44 14.31 -16.42
C ASP A 46 5.70 12.80 -16.29
N GLU A 47 6.55 12.27 -17.16
CA GLU A 47 6.89 10.84 -17.19
C GLU A 47 7.51 10.34 -15.88
N ASP A 48 8.29 11.17 -15.17
CA ASP A 48 8.92 10.78 -13.91
C ASP A 48 7.85 10.65 -12.82
N ARG A 49 6.87 11.56 -12.80
CA ARG A 49 5.72 11.47 -11.89
C ARG A 49 4.82 10.28 -12.21
N VAL A 50 4.54 10.03 -13.50
CA VAL A 50 3.76 8.85 -13.93
C VAL A 50 4.47 7.56 -13.50
N ASN A 51 5.77 7.46 -13.73
CA ASN A 51 6.57 6.29 -13.34
C ASN A 51 6.58 6.09 -11.82
N ALA A 52 6.69 7.17 -11.04
CA ALA A 52 6.60 7.13 -9.59
C ALA A 52 5.21 6.68 -9.10
N ALA A 53 4.13 7.18 -9.70
CA ALA A 53 2.77 6.76 -9.38
C ALA A 53 2.53 5.28 -9.69
N VAL A 54 3.04 4.78 -10.82
CA VAL A 54 3.00 3.35 -11.18
C VAL A 54 3.77 2.49 -10.19
N ARG A 55 4.93 2.95 -9.68
CA ARG A 55 5.70 2.25 -8.65
C ARG A 55 4.95 2.21 -7.32
N ALA A 56 4.42 3.35 -6.87
CA ALA A 56 3.59 3.43 -5.66
C ALA A 56 2.41 2.45 -5.70
N ILE A 57 1.72 2.36 -6.84
CA ILE A 57 0.61 1.39 -7.02
C ILE A 57 1.10 -0.06 -6.84
N LYS A 58 2.28 -0.41 -7.36
CA LYS A 58 2.84 -1.75 -7.22
C LYS A 58 3.24 -2.06 -5.78
N GLU A 59 3.87 -1.12 -5.09
CA GLU A 59 4.28 -1.25 -3.69
C GLU A 59 3.07 -1.46 -2.77
N ILE A 60 2.08 -0.57 -2.86
CA ILE A 60 0.85 -0.65 -2.05
C ILE A 60 0.10 -1.97 -2.28
N ARG A 61 0.03 -2.44 -3.53
CA ARG A 61 -0.59 -3.74 -3.84
C ARG A 61 0.19 -4.90 -3.23
N SER A 62 1.51 -4.84 -3.25
CA SER A 62 2.37 -5.87 -2.68
C SER A 62 2.24 -5.91 -1.15
N GLU A 63 2.26 -4.75 -0.48
CA GLU A 63 2.05 -4.64 0.95
C GLU A 63 0.66 -5.11 1.39
N ARG A 64 -0.38 -4.78 0.61
CA ARG A 64 -1.75 -5.26 0.88
C ARG A 64 -1.82 -6.79 0.85
N LEU A 65 -1.16 -7.42 -0.12
CA LEU A 65 -1.13 -8.89 -0.22
C LEU A 65 -0.38 -9.49 0.96
N ASN A 66 0.75 -8.91 1.34
CA ASN A 66 1.57 -9.39 2.45
C ASN A 66 0.85 -9.24 3.80
N SER A 67 0.20 -8.10 4.05
CA SER A 67 -0.58 -7.84 5.27
C SER A 67 -1.85 -8.71 5.39
N SER A 68 -2.35 -9.25 4.29
CA SER A 68 -3.47 -10.20 4.29
C SER A 68 -3.03 -11.63 4.57
N GLY A 69 -1.73 -11.95 4.48
CA GLY A 69 -1.17 -13.29 4.67
C GLY A 69 -0.75 -13.64 6.10
N GLU A 70 -0.69 -12.67 7.02
CA GLU A 70 -0.23 -12.89 8.41
C GLU A 70 -1.33 -13.41 9.37
N LYS A 71 -2.45 -13.93 8.85
CA LYS A 71 -3.59 -14.39 9.67
C LYS A 71 -3.85 -15.89 9.70
N ASP A 72 -2.90 -16.74 9.30
CA ASP A 72 -3.12 -18.20 9.31
C ASP A 72 -1.90 -19.04 9.76
N SER A 73 -1.26 -18.62 10.85
CA SER A 73 -0.25 -19.45 11.54
C SER A 73 -0.36 -19.34 13.07
N SER A 74 -1.58 -19.51 13.60
CA SER A 74 -1.79 -19.82 15.02
C SER A 74 -3.06 -20.63 15.25
N SER A 75 -3.11 -21.86 14.71
CA SER A 75 -4.00 -22.89 15.27
C SER A 75 -3.59 -24.28 14.78
N ALA A 76 -2.75 -24.96 15.56
CA ALA A 76 -2.79 -26.41 15.79
C ALA A 76 -1.50 -26.85 16.50
N ASP A 77 -1.49 -26.79 17.83
CA ASP A 77 -0.97 -27.89 18.65
C ASP A 77 -1.33 -27.65 20.12
N ILE A 78 -2.49 -28.19 20.53
CA ILE A 78 -2.74 -28.49 21.94
C ILE A 78 -2.80 -30.02 22.05
N PRO A 79 -1.77 -30.69 22.60
CA PRO A 79 -1.93 -32.07 23.03
C PRO A 79 -2.65 -32.11 24.38
N SER A 80 -3.93 -32.48 24.29
CA SER A 80 -4.76 -33.21 25.26
C SER A 80 -4.20 -33.44 26.67
N ARG A 81 -4.74 -32.72 27.66
CA ARG A 81 -4.68 -33.10 29.07
C ARG A 81 -5.99 -33.81 29.45
N GLN A 82 -6.02 -35.14 29.43
CA GLN A 82 -7.12 -35.91 30.00
C GLN A 82 -7.00 -35.92 31.53
N GLN A 83 -8.08 -35.51 32.20
CA GLN A 83 -8.25 -35.58 33.65
C GLN A 83 -8.64 -37.01 34.07
N ILE A 84 -7.86 -37.55 35.00
CA ILE A 84 -8.26 -38.23 36.24
C ILE A 84 -9.78 -38.46 36.42
N HIS A 85 -10.15 -39.73 36.56
CA HIS A 85 -11.19 -40.21 37.47
C HIS A 85 -10.75 -41.54 38.09
#